data_AF-A0A1V5R7B5-F1
#
_entry.id   AF-A0A1V5R7B5-F1
#
_cell.length_a   1.000
_cell.length_b   1.000
_cell.length_c   1.000
_cell.angle_alpha   90.00
_cell.angle_beta   90.00
_cell.angle_gamma   90.00
#
_symmetry.space_group_name_H-M   'P 1'
#
loop_
_entity.id
_entity.type
_entity.pdbx_description
1 polymer ?
#
loop_
_entity_poly.entity_id
_entity_poly.type
_entity_poly.pdbx_seq_one_letter_code
_entity_poly.pdbx_strand_id
1 'polypeptide(L)'
;MRMAEIIAGLPGAAYVVRRSVYDVRTIRQAKKAVITAFKAQLAGAGLSLVEFLSSCPTNWHMSPLEALAWVRDVMVPYFPLADFKVSDAVKALG
;
A
#
# COMPACT_ATOMS: atom_id res chain seq x y z
N MET A 1 -13.80 3.48 -0.49
CA MET A 1 -13.62 3.08 -1.91
C MET A 1 -12.38 2.23 -2.03
N ARG A 2 -12.35 1.32 -3.01
CA ARG A 2 -11.22 0.42 -3.29
C ARG A 2 -10.29 1.10 -4.32
N MET A 3 -9.48 2.07 -3.85
CA MET A 3 -8.76 2.98 -4.75
C MET A 3 -7.63 2.28 -5.51
N ALA A 4 -6.89 1.38 -4.85
CA ALA A 4 -5.82 0.63 -5.49
C ALA A 4 -6.33 -0.18 -6.70
N GLU A 5 -7.50 -0.80 -6.57
CA GLU A 5 -8.16 -1.58 -7.62
C GLU A 5 -8.57 -0.69 -8.81
N ILE A 6 -9.14 0.48 -8.54
CA ILE A 6 -9.55 1.44 -9.58
C ILE A 6 -8.33 1.99 -10.32
N ILE A 7 -7.33 2.48 -9.59
CA ILE A 7 -6.14 3.11 -10.18
C ILE A 7 -5.29 2.09 -10.95
N ALA A 8 -5.23 0.83 -10.49
CA ALA A 8 -4.52 -0.24 -11.20
C ALA A 8 -5.05 -0.51 -12.62
N GLY A 9 -6.32 -0.20 -12.88
CA GLY A 9 -6.96 -0.35 -14.19
C GLY A 9 -6.71 0.83 -15.15
N LEU A 10 -6.16 1.94 -14.67
CA LEU A 10 -5.97 3.13 -15.51
C LEU A 10 -4.74 2.98 -16.44
N PRO A 11 -4.83 3.47 -17.69
CA PRO A 11 -3.67 3.52 -18.57
C PRO A 11 -2.59 4.43 -17.97
N GLY A 12 -1.33 4.02 -18.10
CA GLY A 12 -0.19 4.72 -17.51
C GLY A 12 0.10 4.39 -16.04
N ALA A 13 -0.74 3.59 -15.36
CA ALA A 13 -0.43 3.05 -14.04
C ALA A 13 0.65 1.95 -14.14
N ALA A 14 1.75 2.16 -13.43
CA ALA A 14 2.94 1.30 -13.47
C ALA A 14 3.11 0.46 -12.20
N TYR A 15 2.84 1.07 -11.04
CA TYR A 15 3.01 0.43 -9.75
C TYR A 15 1.89 0.83 -8.79
N VAL A 16 0.99 -0.11 -8.47
CA VAL A 16 -0.15 0.13 -7.58
C VAL A 16 -0.23 -0.98 -6.56
N VAL A 17 -0.02 -0.63 -5.29
CA VAL A 17 0.02 -1.59 -4.20
C VAL A 17 -0.71 -1.08 -2.97
N ARG A 18 -1.29 -2.00 -2.18
CA ARG A 18 -1.79 -1.70 -0.83
C ARG A 18 -0.86 -2.31 0.21
N ARG A 19 -0.53 -1.52 1.22
CA ARG A 19 0.31 -1.90 2.36
C ARG A 19 -0.36 -1.48 3.67
N SER A 20 0.18 -1.97 4.77
CA SER A 20 -0.23 -1.54 6.09
C SER A 20 0.99 -1.27 6.98
N VAL A 21 0.73 -0.66 8.13
CA VAL A 21 1.72 -0.27 9.13
C VAL A 21 1.34 -0.76 10.54
N TYR A 22 0.53 -1.83 10.64
CA TYR A 22 0.09 -2.36 11.94
C TYR A 22 1.15 -3.17 12.70
N ASP A 23 2.19 -3.67 12.02
CA ASP A 23 3.31 -4.37 12.66
C ASP A 23 4.66 -4.11 11.97
N VAL A 24 5.75 -4.62 12.57
CA VAL A 24 7.12 -4.46 12.06
C VAL A 24 7.29 -5.05 10.65
N ARG A 25 6.64 -6.18 10.35
CA ARG A 25 6.73 -6.84 9.03
C ARG A 25 6.07 -5.98 7.97
N THR A 26 4.87 -5.48 8.21
CA THR A 26 4.15 -4.64 7.27
C THR A 26 4.81 -3.28 7.10
N ILE A 27 5.39 -2.70 8.16
CA ILE A 27 6.20 -1.46 8.08
C ILE A 27 7.40 -1.63 7.13
N ARG A 28 8.10 -2.77 7.20
CA ARG A 28 9.22 -3.05 6.28
C ARG A 28 8.75 -3.18 4.83
N GLN A 29 7.60 -3.82 4.60
CA GLN A 29 7.00 -3.95 3.27
C GLN A 29 6.51 -2.58 2.73
N ALA A 30 5.94 -1.76 3.59
CA ALA A 30 5.55 -0.38 3.34
C ALA A 30 6.75 0.47 2.89
N LYS A 31 7.86 0.43 3.64
CA LYS A 31 9.11 1.11 3.27
C LYS A 31 9.61 0.66 1.89
N LYS A 32 9.64 -0.66 1.63
CA LYS A 32 10.04 -1.18 0.31
C LYS A 32 9.13 -0.63 -0.79
N ALA A 33 7.81 -0.62 -0.58
CA ALA A 33 6.86 -0.12 -1.56
C ALA A 33 7.06 1.36 -1.90
N VAL A 34 7.34 2.21 -0.91
CA VAL A 34 7.65 3.64 -1.15
C VAL A 34 8.91 3.78 -2.00
N ILE A 35 9.98 3.04 -1.67
CA ILE A 35 11.23 3.08 -2.44
C ILE A 35 10.98 2.61 -3.89
N THR A 36 10.25 1.52 -4.09
CA THR A 36 9.91 1.01 -5.43
C THR A 36 9.07 2.02 -6.21
N ALA A 37 8.08 2.66 -5.61
CA ALA A 37 7.27 3.69 -6.26
C ALA A 37 8.12 4.86 -6.77
N PHE A 38 9.06 5.36 -5.97
CA PHE A 38 9.97 6.41 -6.40
C PHE A 38 10.93 5.94 -7.51
N LYS A 39 11.49 4.73 -7.39
CA LYS A 39 12.33 4.15 -8.46
C LYS A 39 11.56 4.04 -9.78
N ALA A 40 10.30 3.61 -9.73
CA ALA A 40 9.42 3.52 -10.90
C ALA A 40 9.20 4.89 -11.55
N GLN A 41 8.94 5.93 -10.75
CA GLN A 41 8.80 7.29 -11.27
C GLN A 41 10.09 7.84 -11.87
N LEU A 42 11.23 7.66 -11.20
CA LEU A 42 12.55 8.10 -11.70
C LEU A 42 12.96 7.39 -13.00
N ALA A 43 12.54 6.13 -13.17
CA ALA A 43 12.76 5.36 -14.39
C ALA A 43 11.75 5.68 -15.52
N GLY A 44 10.82 6.61 -15.31
CA GLY A 44 9.78 6.94 -16.29
C GLY A 44 8.78 5.81 -16.54
N ALA A 45 8.64 4.85 -15.61
CA ALA A 45 7.80 3.66 -15.80
C ALA A 45 6.30 3.97 -15.81
N GLY A 46 5.90 5.12 -15.26
CA GLY A 46 4.53 5.62 -15.20
C GLY A 46 4.07 6.00 -13.79
N LEU A 47 2.76 6.14 -13.59
CA LEU A 47 2.16 6.51 -12.32
C LEU A 47 2.36 5.40 -11.27
N SER A 48 2.73 5.81 -10.06
CA SER A 48 2.82 4.94 -8.89
C SER A 48 1.84 5.36 -7.80
N LEU A 49 1.13 4.40 -7.19
CA LEU A 49 0.26 4.59 -6.03
C LEU A 49 0.61 3.57 -4.94
N VAL A 50 0.81 4.06 -3.72
CA VAL A 50 0.93 3.22 -2.52
C VAL A 50 -0.20 3.58 -1.57
N GLU A 51 -1.19 2.70 -1.45
CA GLU A 51 -2.30 2.87 -0.50
C GLU A 51 -1.93 2.27 0.85
N PHE A 52 -2.09 3.05 1.93
CA PHE A 52 -1.75 2.62 3.29
C PHE A 52 -3.00 2.41 4.13
N LEU A 53 -3.12 1.21 4.71
CA LEU A 53 -4.02 0.99 5.85
C LEU A 53 -3.27 1.36 7.12
N SER A 54 -3.73 2.43 7.78
CA SER A 54 -3.16 2.97 9.01
C SER A 54 -4.28 3.40 9.96
N SER A 55 -4.05 3.25 11.26
CA SER A 55 -4.93 3.78 12.30
C SER A 55 -4.45 5.16 12.75
N CYS A 56 -5.36 6.13 12.84
CA CYS A 56 -5.16 7.37 13.59
C CYS A 56 -6.07 7.33 14.84
N PRO A 57 -5.60 6.78 15.97
CA PRO A 57 -6.47 6.38 17.09
C PRO A 57 -7.13 7.56 17.83
N THR A 58 -6.76 8.81 17.52
CA THR A 58 -7.15 10.03 18.23
C THR A 58 -8.65 10.11 18.56
N ASN A 59 -9.52 9.63 17.66
CA ASN A 59 -10.98 9.75 17.82
C ASN A 59 -11.68 8.39 17.95
N TRP A 60 -10.95 7.29 18.12
CA TRP A 60 -11.53 5.93 18.06
C TRP A 60 -11.83 5.36 19.44
N HIS A 61 -11.47 6.07 20.52
CA HIS A 61 -11.58 5.59 21.90
C HIS A 61 -10.93 4.20 22.10
N MET A 62 -9.84 3.94 21.35
CA MET A 62 -9.04 2.72 21.38
C MET A 62 -7.62 3.08 21.78
N SER A 63 -6.94 2.20 22.50
CA SER A 63 -5.50 2.30 22.66
C SER A 63 -4.79 2.12 21.31
N PRO A 64 -3.54 2.61 21.17
CA PRO A 64 -2.77 2.39 19.95
C PRO A 64 -2.66 0.91 19.57
N LEU A 65 -2.48 0.01 20.52
CA LEU A 65 -2.34 -1.43 20.24
C LEU A 65 -3.65 -2.05 19.74
N GLU A 66 -4.78 -1.67 20.34
CA GLU A 66 -6.11 -2.12 19.89
C GLU A 66 -6.43 -1.60 18.48
N ALA A 67 -6.06 -0.36 18.18
CA ALA A 67 -6.25 0.21 16.85
C ALA A 67 -5.43 -0.54 15.78
N LEU A 68 -4.18 -0.92 16.09
CA LEU A 68 -3.36 -1.75 15.18
C LEU A 68 -3.98 -3.14 14.97
N ALA A 69 -4.48 -3.77 16.05
CA ALA A 69 -5.18 -5.05 15.97
C ALA A 69 -6.45 -4.94 15.11
N TRP A 70 -7.21 -3.86 15.24
CA TRP A 70 -8.40 -3.61 14.43
C TRP A 70 -8.08 -3.46 12.94
N VAL A 71 -6.97 -2.78 12.59
CA VAL A 71 -6.50 -2.73 11.20
C VAL A 71 -6.22 -4.14 10.68
N ARG A 72 -5.51 -4.97 11.46
CA ARG A 72 -5.15 -6.34 11.07
C ARG A 72 -6.40 -7.23 10.91
N ASP A 73 -7.31 -7.19 11.87
CA ASP A 73 -8.39 -8.18 11.98
C ASP A 73 -9.67 -7.77 11.23
N VAL A 74 -9.86 -6.46 11.00
CA VAL A 74 -11.08 -5.93 10.37
C VAL A 74 -10.77 -5.24 9.04
N MET A 75 -9.81 -4.31 9.00
CA MET A 75 -9.54 -3.58 7.76
C MET A 75 -8.86 -4.44 6.69
N VAL A 76 -7.88 -5.27 7.04
CA VAL A 76 -7.15 -6.09 6.05
C VAL A 76 -8.06 -7.09 5.35
N PRO A 77 -8.96 -7.83 6.03
CA PRO A 77 -9.91 -8.70 5.33
C PRO A 77 -10.83 -7.94 4.36
N TYR A 78 -11.24 -6.72 4.72
CA TYR A 78 -12.10 -5.90 3.87
C TYR A 78 -11.34 -5.19 2.72
N PHE A 79 -10.08 -4.82 2.97
CA PHE A 79 -9.13 -4.21 2.03
C PHE A 79 -7.85 -5.05 1.95
N PRO A 80 -7.84 -6.14 1.17
CA PRO A 80 -6.70 -7.04 1.11
C PRO A 80 -5.40 -6.35 0.72
N LEU A 81 -4.31 -6.67 1.42
CA LEU A 81 -2.97 -6.22 1.08
C LEU A 81 -2.49 -7.00 -0.15
N ALA A 82 -2.21 -6.31 -1.24
CA ALA A 82 -1.85 -6.93 -2.50
C ALA A 82 -1.08 -5.97 -3.41
N ASP A 83 -0.52 -6.57 -4.46
CA ASP A 83 0.08 -5.87 -5.59
C ASP A 83 -0.95 -5.87 -6.72
N PHE A 84 -1.66 -4.75 -6.89
CA PHE A 84 -2.75 -4.63 -7.86
C PHE A 84 -2.22 -4.36 -9.27
N LYS A 85 -1.08 -3.68 -9.38
CA LYS A 85 -0.35 -3.47 -10.62
C LYS A 85 1.15 -3.43 -10.37
N VAL A 86 1.91 -4.22 -11.11
CA VAL A 86 3.36 -4.08 -11.24
C VAL A 86 3.70 -4.31 -12.70
N SER A 87 4.01 -3.23 -13.43
CA SER A 87 4.41 -3.33 -14.84
C SER A 87 5.76 -4.03 -14.96
N ASP A 88 6.06 -4.56 -16.15
CA ASP A 88 7.32 -5.27 -16.37
C ASP A 88 8.53 -4.34 -16.24
N ALA A 89 8.37 -3.06 -16.61
CA ALA A 89 9.37 -2.02 -16.36
C ALA A 89 9.70 -1.88 -14.87
N VAL A 90 8.71 -2.00 -13.98
CA VAL A 90 8.92 -1.92 -12.52
C VAL A 90 9.56 -3.21 -12.00
N LYS A 91 9.17 -4.38 -12.51
CA LYS A 91 9.78 -5.67 -12.13
C LYS A 91 11.27 -5.73 -12.45
N ALA A 92 11.70 -5.05 -13.52
CA ALA A 92 13.11 -4.97 -13.93
C ALA A 92 14.00 -4.12 -12.98
N LEU A 93 13.43 -3.38 -12.02
CA LEU A 93 14.15 -2.48 -11.11
C LEU A 93 14.66 -3.15 -9.80
N GLY A 94 14.34 -4.43 -9.57
CA GLY A 94 14.72 -5.21 -8.38
C GLY A 94 13.79 -5.01 -7.17
#